data_AF-A0A449B4G5-F1
#
_entry.id   AF-A0A449B4G5-F1
#
_cell.length_a   1.000
_cell.length_b   1.000
_cell.length_c   1.000
_cell.angle_alpha   90.00
_cell.angle_beta   90.00
_cell.angle_gamma   90.00
#
_symmetry.space_group_name_H-M   'P 1'
#
loop_
_entity.id
_entity.type
_entity.pdbx_description
1 polymer ?
#
loop_
_entity_poly.entity_id
_entity_poly.type
_entity_poly.pdbx_seq_one_letter_code
_entity_poly.pdbx_strand_id
1 'polypeptide(L)' 'MYKYKAKLISTQEVVAQANTLEDLDGMILGYRRKQKVGEHTNGNEKIQIIHVERDSLKGKHKSKEIILKEV' A
#
# COMPACT_ATOMS: atom_id res chain seq x y z
N MET A 1 5.84 -3.90 12.35
CA MET A 1 5.17 -4.50 11.19
C MET A 1 3.97 -3.64 10.88
N TYR A 2 3.83 -3.23 9.62
CA TYR A 2 2.73 -2.40 9.13
C TYR A 2 1.45 -3.23 9.02
N LYS A 3 0.30 -2.58 9.24
CA LYS A 3 -1.03 -3.18 9.10
C LYS A 3 -1.59 -3.03 7.69
N TYR A 4 -1.14 -2.02 6.95
CA TYR A 4 -1.61 -1.72 5.61
C TYR A 4 -0.42 -1.49 4.68
N LYS A 5 -0.60 -1.87 3.43
CA LYS A 5 0.35 -1.59 2.36
C LYS A 5 -0.38 -1.19 1.09
N ALA A 6 0.23 -0.30 0.33
CA ALA A 6 -0.23 0.13 -0.98
C ALA A 6 0.73 -0.39 -2.04
N LYS A 7 0.21 -1.00 -3.10
CA LYS A 7 1.00 -1.54 -4.21
C LYS A 7 0.52 -1.02 -5.55
N LEU A 8 1.44 -0.85 -6.50
CA LEU A 8 1.07 -0.63 -7.90
C LEU A 8 0.48 -1.93 -8.48
N ILE A 9 -0.63 -1.83 -9.21
CA ILE A 9 -1.25 -3.02 -9.82
C ILE A 9 -0.38 -3.59 -10.94
N SER A 10 0.28 -2.74 -11.72
CA SER A 10 1.11 -3.11 -12.86
C SER A 10 2.41 -3.83 -12.46
N THR A 11 3.17 -3.25 -11.53
CA THR A 11 4.51 -3.73 -11.15
C THR A 11 4.51 -4.52 -9.84
N GLN A 12 3.41 -4.50 -9.08
CA GLN A 12 3.33 -5.01 -7.71
C GLN A 12 4.31 -4.37 -6.72
N GLU A 13 4.93 -3.26 -7.10
CA GLU A 13 5.86 -2.51 -6.27
C GLU A 13 5.12 -1.88 -5.08
N VAL A 14 5.74 -1.92 -3.91
CA VAL A 14 5.16 -1.33 -2.70
C VAL A 14 5.45 0.17 -2.67
N VAL A 15 4.39 0.96 -2.72
CA VAL A 15 4.45 2.41 -2.78
C VAL A 15 4.44 3.03 -1.39
N ALA A 16 3.65 2.46 -0.48
CA ALA A 16 3.50 2.96 0.87
C ALA A 16 3.17 1.82 1.84
N GLN A 17 3.56 1.99 3.10
CA GLN A 17 3.27 1.06 4.20
C GLN A 17 2.94 1.86 5.44
N ALA A 18 1.82 1.53 6.10
CA ALA A 18 1.35 2.26 7.26
C ALA A 18 0.63 1.35 8.27
N ASN A 19 0.41 1.87 9.47
CA ASN A 19 -0.35 1.19 10.53
C ASN A 19 -1.83 1.59 10.55
N THR A 20 -2.18 2.70 9.91
CA THR A 20 -3.54 3.23 9.77
C THR A 20 -3.85 3.46 8.29
N LEU A 21 -5.13 3.58 7.93
CA LEU A 21 -5.54 3.88 6.56
C LEU A 21 -5.29 5.36 6.20
N GLU A 22 -5.50 6.28 7.15
CA GLU A 22 -5.30 7.72 6.94
C GLU A 22 -3.84 8.05 6.61
N ASP A 23 -2.88 7.46 7.33
CA ASP A 23 -1.46 7.63 7.04
C ASP A 23 -1.11 7.06 5.66
N LEU A 24 -1.71 5.92 5.30
CA LEU A 24 -1.49 5.28 4.00
C LEU A 24 -1.99 6.17 2.86
N ASP A 25 -3.18 6.74 3.00
CA ASP A 25 -3.77 7.64 2.00
C ASP A 25 -2.94 8.92 1.84
N GLY A 26 -2.44 9.47 2.95
CA GLY A 26 -1.50 10.60 2.92
C GLY A 26 -0.22 10.28 2.16
N MET A 27 0.35 9.08 2.39
CA MET A 27 1.53 8.61 1.66
C MET A 27 1.26 8.35 0.17
N ILE A 28 0.11 7.75 -0.18
CA ILE A 28 -0.31 7.55 -1.57
C ILE A 28 -0.45 8.90 -2.29
N LEU A 29 -1.08 9.88 -1.65
CA LEU A 29 -1.19 11.23 -2.21
C LEU A 29 0.19 11.88 -2.39
N GLY A 30 1.09 11.71 -1.42
CA GLY A 30 2.48 12.14 -1.49
C GLY A 30 3.22 11.53 -2.68
N TYR A 31 3.08 10.21 -2.89
CA TYR A 31 3.62 9.51 -4.05
C TYR A 31 3.07 10.09 -5.36
N ARG A 32 1.75 10.25 -5.49
CA ARG A 32 1.17 10.88 -6.70
C ARG A 32 1.70 12.29 -6.94
N ARG A 33 2.02 13.06 -5.89
CA ARG A 33 2.61 14.40 -6.03
C ARG A 33 4.07 14.38 -6.47
N LYS A 34 4.85 13.37 -6.05
CA LYS A 34 6.26 13.20 -6.44
C LYS A 34 6.44 13.02 -7.95
N GLN A 35 5.42 12.51 -8.66
CA GLN A 35 5.37 12.52 -10.11
C GLN A 35 5.49 13.93 -10.72
N LYS A 36 4.91 14.96 -10.09
CA LYS A 36 5.03 16.35 -10.56
C LYS A 36 6.44 16.91 -10.42
N VAL A 37 7.24 16.33 -9.53
CA VAL A 37 8.64 16.70 -9.27
C VAL A 37 9.60 15.85 -10.12
N GLY A 38 9.08 14.91 -10.91
CA GLY A 38 9.87 14.07 -11.81
C GLY A 38 10.53 12.86 -11.15
N GLU A 39 10.15 12.49 -9.91
CA GLU A 39 10.73 11.33 -9.23
C GLU A 39 10.33 9.99 -9.87
N HIS A 40 9.14 9.92 -10.50
CA HIS A 40 8.67 8.76 -11.27
C HIS A 40 7.57 9.19 -12.24
N THR A 41 7.27 8.35 -13.23
CA THR A 41 6.22 8.60 -14.25
C THR A 41 4.87 7.93 -13.93
N ASN A 42 4.83 7.08 -12.89
CA ASN A 42 3.69 6.23 -12.53
C ASN A 42 2.50 6.94 -11.85
N GLY A 43 2.28 8.24 -12.13
CA GLY A 43 1.26 9.04 -11.43
C GLY A 43 -0.19 8.60 -11.70
N ASN A 44 -0.44 7.96 -12.84
CA ASN A 44 -1.75 7.48 -13.27
C ASN A 44 -1.94 5.97 -13.05
N GLU A 45 -0.96 5.27 -12.50
CA GLU A 45 -1.12 3.85 -12.22
C GLU A 45 -2.11 3.62 -11.08
N LYS A 46 -2.88 2.53 -11.21
CA LYS A 46 -3.80 2.10 -10.16
C LYS A 46 -3.02 1.54 -8.99
N ILE A 47 -3.43 1.91 -7.79
CA ILE A 47 -2.83 1.50 -6.53
C ILE A 47 -3.83 0.61 -5.78
N GLN A 48 -3.38 -0.56 -5.36
CA GLN A 48 -4.15 -1.50 -4.56
C GLN A 48 -3.75 -1.37 -3.08
N ILE A 49 -4.75 -1.15 -2.22
CA ILE A 49 -4.61 -1.11 -0.77
C ILE A 49 -4.87 -2.50 -0.21
N ILE A 50 -3.91 -3.03 0.54
CA ILE A 50 -3.93 -4.36 1.13
C ILE A 50 -3.80 -4.23 2.64
N HIS A 51 -4.75 -4.83 3.37
CA HIS A 51 -4.63 -5.06 4.80
C HIS A 51 -3.84 -6.34 5.06
N VAL A 52 -2.83 -6.24 5.92
CA VAL A 52 -2.03 -7.37 6.36
C VAL A 52 -2.52 -7.77 7.73
N GLU A 53 -3.43 -8.74 7.77
CA GLU A 53 -3.93 -9.30 9.02
C GLU A 53 -2.94 -10.35 9.55
N ARG A 54 -2.58 -10.22 10.83
CA ARG A 54 -1.92 -11.31 11.55
C ARG A 54 -2.98 -12.18 12.19
N ASP A 55 -3.02 -13.44 11.79
CA ASP A 55 -3.77 -14.46 12.52
C ASP A 55 -2.96 -14.83 13.78
N SER A 56 -3.25 -14.17 14.90
CA SER A 56 -2.56 -14.38 16.19
C SER A 56 -2.69 -15.82 16.68
N LEU A 57 -3.72 -16.55 16.23
CA LEU A 57 -3.99 -17.94 16.57
C LEU A 57 -3.13 -18.94 15.78
N LYS A 58 -2.54 -18.55 14.64
CA LYS A 58 -1.84 -19.50 13.74
C LYS A 58 -0.32 -19.30 13.65
N GLY A 59 0.26 -18.44 14.49
CA GLY A 59 1.71 -18.23 14.60
C GLY A 59 2.31 -17.27 13.56
N LYS A 60 3.58 -16.88 13.79
CA LYS A 60 4.29 -15.76 13.11
C LYS A 60 4.31 -15.79 11.57
N HIS A 61 4.04 -16.94 10.95
CA HIS A 61 4.18 -17.17 9.50
C HIS A 61 2.87 -17.10 8.71
N LYS A 62 1.72 -16.87 9.36
CA LYS A 62 0.41 -16.79 8.69
C LYS A 62 -0.12 -15.37 8.75
N SER A 63 0.57 -14.46 8.06
CA SER A 63 0.00 -13.18 7.66
C SER A 63 -0.89 -13.39 6.43
N LYS A 64 -2.18 -13.04 6.54
CA LYS A 64 -3.13 -13.09 5.43
C LYS A 64 -3.21 -11.69 4.83
N GLU A 65 -3.08 -11.61 3.51
CA GLU A 65 -3.21 -10.36 2.77
C GLU A 65 -4.63 -10.25 2.23
N ILE A 66 -5.33 -9.19 2.60
CA ILE A 66 -6.70 -8.92 2.19
C ILE A 66 -6.68 -7.63 1.38
N ILE A 67 -7.12 -7.70 0.12
CA ILE A 67 -7.30 -6.51 -0.71
C ILE A 67 -8.52 -5.76 -0.20
N LEU A 68 -8.33 -4.50 0.20
CA LEU A 68 -9.41 -3.65 0.69
C LEU A 68 -10.03 -2.82 -0.42
N LYS A 69 -9.19 -2.23 -1.28
CA LYS A 69 -9.65 -1.25 -2.26
C LYS A 69 -8.62 -1.04 -3.38
N GLU A 70 -9.09 -0.67 -4.56
CA GLU A 70 -8.28 -0.16 -5.67
C GLU A 70 -8.55 1.34 -5.86
N VAL A 71 -7.50 2.12 -6.10
CA VAL A 71 -7.50 3.60 -6.17
C VAL A 71 -6.75 4.08 -7.41
#